data_AF-A0A969F7W0-F1
#
_entry.id   AF-A0A969F7W0-F1
#
_cell.length_a   1.000
_cell.length_b   1.000
_cell.length_c   1.000
_cell.angle_alpha   90.00
_cell.angle_beta   90.00
_cell.angle_gamma   90.00
#
_symmetry.space_group_name_H-M   'P 1'
#
loop_
_entity.id
_entity.type
_entity.pdbx_description
1 polymer ?
#
loop_
_entity_poly.entity_id
_entity_poly.type
_entity_poly.pdbx_seq_one_letter_code
_entity_poly.pdbx_strand_id
1 'polypeptide(L)'
;LFALNSDGTVQWQRSLADVAADEVELVESNGRLYLITQTSANNTNQVTVYTIDIDNAHLTRLFVGGSRTALTTATWSATANEYLLVNIGGGHLVALDPLLALQTVQP
;
A
#
# COMPACT_ATOMS: atom_id res chain seq x y z
N LEU A 1 5.82 6.76 -8.98
CA LEU A 1 4.48 6.49 -9.57
C LEU A 1 4.31 7.37 -10.80
N PHE A 2 3.69 6.82 -11.84
CA PHE A 2 3.30 7.54 -13.05
C PHE A 2 1.82 7.29 -13.29
N ALA A 3 1.06 8.34 -13.59
CA ALA A 3 -0.23 8.21 -14.24
C ALA A 3 -0.09 8.58 -15.71
N LEU A 4 -0.74 7.81 -16.58
CA LEU A 4 -0.70 7.98 -18.02
C LEU A 4 -2.09 8.31 -18.54
N ASN A 5 -2.14 9.18 -19.54
CA ASN A 5 -3.32 9.35 -20.39
C ASN A 5 -3.56 8.08 -21.21
N SER A 6 -4.76 7.96 -21.77
CA SER A 6 -5.11 6.85 -22.68
C SER A 6 -4.26 6.83 -23.96
N ASP A 7 -3.66 7.96 -24.34
CA ASP A 7 -2.70 8.06 -25.45
C ASP A 7 -1.25 7.72 -25.07
N GLY A 8 -1.01 7.34 -23.80
CA GLY A 8 0.30 6.98 -23.28
C GLY A 8 1.17 8.15 -22.81
N THR A 9 0.71 9.40 -22.94
CA THR A 9 1.43 10.56 -22.40
C THR A 9 1.34 10.61 -20.87
N VAL A 10 2.37 11.15 -20.20
CA VAL A 10 2.37 11.25 -18.73
C VAL A 10 1.43 12.36 -18.29
N GLN A 11 0.45 12.03 -17.45
CA GLN A 11 -0.39 13.02 -16.75
C GLN A 11 0.38 13.65 -15.61
N TRP A 12 0.96 12.81 -14.75
CA TRP A 12 1.80 13.23 -13.64
C TRP A 12 2.80 12.15 -13.26
N GLN A 13 3.85 12.59 -12.57
CA GLN A 13 4.82 11.72 -11.92
C GLN A 13 4.97 12.13 -10.46
N ARG A 14 5.04 11.13 -9.58
CA ARG A 14 5.32 11.32 -8.15
C ARG A 14 6.50 10.45 -7.74
N SER A 15 7.51 11.08 -7.15
CA SER A 15 8.59 10.36 -6.48
C SER A 15 8.07 9.68 -5.22
N LEU A 16 8.59 8.48 -4.94
CA LEU A 16 8.36 7.74 -3.68
C LEU A 16 9.61 7.77 -2.79
N ALA A 17 10.55 8.69 -3.03
CA ALA A 17 11.80 8.77 -2.28
C ALA A 17 11.58 9.00 -0.76
N ASP A 18 10.45 9.59 -0.39
CA ASP A 18 9.99 9.78 0.98
C ASP A 18 9.37 8.53 1.62
N VAL A 19 9.05 7.49 0.84
CA VAL A 19 8.36 6.28 1.31
C VAL A 19 9.33 5.14 1.67
N ALA A 20 10.64 5.28 1.38
CA ALA A 20 11.72 4.36 1.79
C ALA A 20 11.32 2.86 1.84
N ALA A 21 11.03 2.30 0.67
CA ALA A 21 10.53 0.94 0.51
C ALA A 21 11.50 0.08 -0.30
N ASP A 22 11.68 -1.17 0.11
CA ASP A 22 12.41 -2.19 -0.65
C ASP A 22 11.54 -2.75 -1.78
N GLU A 23 10.26 -2.96 -1.48
CA GLU A 23 9.27 -3.48 -2.41
C GLU A 23 8.02 -2.59 -2.42
N VAL A 24 7.41 -2.47 -3.59
CA VAL A 24 6.19 -1.70 -3.82
C VAL A 24 5.21 -2.50 -4.67
N GLU A 25 3.94 -2.44 -4.29
CA GLU A 25 2.84 -3.10 -5.00
C GLU A 25 1.69 -2.10 -5.21
N LEU A 26 1.08 -2.14 -6.39
CA LEU A 26 -0.16 -1.43 -6.69
C LEU A 26 -1.31 -2.43 -6.73
N VAL A 27 -2.32 -2.19 -5.91
CA VAL A 27 -3.50 -3.04 -5.81
C VAL A 27 -4.74 -2.22 -6.11
N GLU A 28 -5.62 -2.75 -6.96
CA GLU A 28 -6.93 -2.18 -7.22
C GLU A 28 -7.98 -2.95 -6.41
N SER A 29 -8.84 -2.22 -5.71
CA SER A 29 -10.01 -2.78 -5.04
C SER A 29 -11.18 -1.80 -5.11
N ASN A 30 -12.33 -2.27 -5.58
CA ASN A 30 -13.58 -1.50 -5.71
C ASN A 30 -13.43 -0.15 -6.43
N GLY A 31 -12.68 -0.13 -7.53
CA GLY A 31 -12.43 1.04 -8.37
C GLY A 31 -11.41 2.02 -7.78
N ARG A 32 -10.67 1.63 -6.74
CA ARG A 32 -9.67 2.47 -6.08
C ARG A 32 -8.30 1.82 -6.10
N LEU A 33 -7.27 2.64 -6.30
CA LEU A 33 -5.88 2.20 -6.27
C LEU A 33 -5.27 2.43 -4.89
N TYR A 34 -4.56 1.41 -4.43
CA TYR A 34 -3.80 1.40 -3.19
C TYR A 34 -2.33 1.12 -3.51
N LEU A 35 -1.45 1.85 -2.83
CA LEU A 35 -0.03 1.58 -2.83
C LEU A 35 0.31 0.84 -1.54
N ILE A 36 0.90 -0.33 -1.67
CA ILE A 36 1.44 -1.10 -0.55
C ILE A 36 2.95 -1.04 -0.67
N THR A 37 3.61 -0.65 0.42
CA THR A 37 5.06 -0.59 0.48
C THR A 37 5.57 -1.46 1.60
N GLN A 38 6.65 -2.18 1.33
CA GLN A 38 7.33 -3.01 2.30
C GLN A 38 8.75 -2.49 2.54
N THR A 39 9.12 -2.42 3.81
CA THR A 39 10.49 -2.18 4.25
C THR A 39 10.92 -3.34 5.13
N SER A 40 12.07 -3.91 4.85
CA SER A 40 12.59 -5.11 5.50
C SER A 40 13.96 -4.79 6.10
N ALA A 41 14.12 -5.01 7.40
CA ALA A 41 15.38 -4.83 8.10
C ALA A 41 15.63 -6.01 9.04
N ASN A 42 16.63 -6.84 8.74
CA ASN A 42 16.92 -8.08 9.45
C ASN A 42 15.67 -9.00 9.46
N ASN A 43 15.18 -9.36 10.65
CA ASN A 43 13.97 -10.15 10.85
C ASN A 43 12.71 -9.29 11.05
N THR A 44 12.78 -8.00 10.73
CA THR A 44 11.65 -7.07 10.85
C THR A 44 11.12 -6.69 9.47
N ASN A 45 9.82 -6.88 9.25
CA ASN A 45 9.12 -6.34 8.08
C ASN A 45 8.12 -5.30 8.56
N GLN A 46 8.03 -4.18 7.85
CA GLN A 46 6.97 -3.20 7.98
C GLN A 46 6.22 -3.10 6.65
N VAL A 47 4.89 -3.07 6.72
CA VAL A 47 4.03 -2.76 5.59
C VAL A 47 3.30 -1.45 5.88
N THR A 48 3.27 -0.58 4.88
CA THR A 48 2.43 0.61 4.89
C THR A 48 1.46 0.53 3.71
N VAL A 49 0.19 0.82 3.97
CA VAL A 49 -0.86 0.91 2.94
C VAL A 49 -1.25 2.37 2.78
N TYR A 50 -1.26 2.85 1.54
CA TYR A 50 -1.74 4.17 1.16
C TYR A 50 -2.90 4.04 0.18
N THR A 51 -3.91 4.92 0.28
CA THR A 51 -4.79 5.20 -0.85
C THR A 51 -4.11 6.21 -1.76
N ILE A 52 -4.37 6.09 -3.06
CA ILE A 52 -3.90 7.04 -4.07
C ILE A 52 -5.08 7.92 -4.49
N ASP A 53 -4.93 9.22 -4.31
CA ASP A 53 -5.72 10.22 -5.01
C ASP A 53 -5.04 10.48 -6.35
N ILE A 54 -5.62 9.89 -7.40
CA ILE A 54 -5.07 9.96 -8.76
C ILE A 54 -5.18 11.36 -9.37
N ASP A 55 -6.16 12.16 -8.96
CA ASP A 55 -6.39 13.47 -9.53
C ASP A 55 -5.39 14.49 -8.99
N ASN A 56 -5.03 14.35 -7.71
CA ASN A 56 -4.11 15.26 -7.01
C ASN A 56 -2.70 14.70 -6.85
N ALA A 57 -2.42 13.51 -7.41
CA ALA A 57 -1.18 12.76 -7.19
C ALA A 57 -0.84 12.63 -5.68
N HIS A 58 -1.85 12.47 -4.83
CA HIS A 58 -1.70 12.48 -3.38
C HIS A 58 -1.77 11.07 -2.78
N LEU A 59 -0.97 10.81 -1.73
CA LEU A 59 -0.98 9.54 -1.00
C LEU A 59 -1.48 9.80 0.42
N THR A 60 -2.53 9.09 0.82
CA THR A 60 -3.02 9.13 2.21
C THR A 60 -2.76 7.79 2.86
N ARG A 61 -1.97 7.79 3.94
CA ARG A 61 -1.61 6.58 4.68
C ARG A 61 -2.82 6.06 5.45
N LEU A 62 -3.24 4.83 5.15
CA LEU A 62 -4.36 4.15 5.78
C LEU A 62 -3.93 3.24 6.94
N PHE A 63 -2.77 2.61 6.80
CA PHE A 63 -2.32 1.59 7.74
C PHE A 63 -0.80 1.50 7.79
N VAL A 64 -0.25 1.22 8.98
CA VAL A 64 1.13 0.77 9.18
C VAL A 64 1.08 -0.44 10.10
N GLY A 65 1.72 -1.52 9.70
CA GLY A 65 1.86 -2.72 10.50
C GLY A 65 3.24 -3.33 10.33
N GLY A 66 3.65 -4.16 11.27
CA GLY A 66 4.96 -4.80 11.20
C GLY A 66 4.99 -6.16 11.88
N SER A 67 6.00 -6.94 11.53
CA SER A 67 6.38 -8.19 12.17
C SER A 67 7.84 -8.12 12.57
N ARG A 68 8.19 -8.55 13.79
CA ARG A 68 9.58 -8.68 14.27
C ARG A 68 10.16 -10.10 14.10
N THR A 69 9.37 -10.99 13.52
CA THR A 69 9.73 -12.39 13.27
C THR A 69 9.43 -12.73 11.82
N ALA A 70 9.74 -11.80 10.93
CA ALA A 70 9.40 -11.91 9.54
C ALA A 70 10.22 -13.04 8.87
N LEU A 71 9.52 -13.94 8.19
CA LEU A 71 10.14 -14.85 7.24
C LEU A 71 10.38 -14.09 5.93
N THR A 72 11.52 -14.34 5.30
CA THR A 72 11.81 -13.81 3.97
C THR A 72 10.70 -14.26 3.02
N THR A 73 10.22 -13.35 2.15
CA THR A 73 9.17 -13.57 1.13
C THR A 73 7.79 -13.99 1.65
N ALA A 74 7.51 -13.84 2.95
CA ALA A 74 6.21 -14.24 3.50
C ALA A 74 5.18 -13.11 3.58
N THR A 75 5.59 -11.87 3.26
CA THR A 75 4.65 -10.75 3.11
C THR A 75 3.95 -10.89 1.76
N TRP A 76 2.62 -10.74 1.77
CA TRP A 76 1.81 -10.71 0.56
C TRP A 76 0.56 -9.88 0.80
N SER A 77 -0.04 -9.40 -0.28
CA SER A 77 -1.35 -8.77 -0.25
C SER A 77 -2.33 -9.48 -1.18
N ALA A 78 -3.62 -9.35 -0.88
CA ALA A 78 -4.70 -9.84 -1.72
C ALA A 78 -5.96 -9.00 -1.50
N THR A 79 -6.85 -8.99 -2.48
CA THR A 79 -8.18 -8.40 -2.34
C THR A 79 -9.21 -9.49 -2.08
N ALA A 80 -10.13 -9.23 -1.17
CA ALA A 80 -11.24 -10.11 -0.84
C ALA A 80 -12.49 -9.26 -0.59
N ASN A 81 -13.35 -9.17 -1.60
CA ASN A 81 -14.49 -8.25 -1.63
C ASN A 81 -14.02 -6.81 -1.34
N GLU A 82 -14.57 -6.17 -0.32
CA GLU A 82 -14.20 -4.83 0.15
C GLU A 82 -12.91 -4.74 0.96
N TYR A 83 -12.31 -5.87 1.34
CA TYR A 83 -11.13 -5.89 2.18
C TYR A 83 -9.84 -6.00 1.38
N LEU A 84 -8.83 -5.27 1.84
CA LEU A 84 -7.44 -5.54 1.52
C LEU A 84 -6.87 -6.46 2.60
N LEU A 85 -6.49 -7.67 2.21
CA LEU A 85 -5.81 -8.63 3.07
C LEU A 85 -4.30 -8.40 2.95
N VAL A 86 -3.63 -8.28 4.10
CA VAL A 86 -2.17 -8.12 4.15
C VAL A 86 -1.59 -9.10 5.16
N ASN A 87 -0.79 -10.03 4.67
CA ASN A 87 0.09 -10.83 5.53
C ASN A 87 1.41 -10.09 5.70
N ILE A 88 1.86 -9.94 6.94
CA ILE A 88 3.09 -9.23 7.29
C ILE A 88 4.09 -10.24 7.87
N GLY A 89 5.11 -10.55 7.07
CA GLY A 89 6.22 -11.41 7.50
C GLY A 89 5.84 -12.85 7.89
N GLY A 90 4.67 -13.35 7.45
CA GLY A 90 4.22 -14.73 7.68
C GLY A 90 3.52 -14.98 9.02
N GLY A 91 3.42 -13.99 9.91
CA GLY A 91 2.89 -14.18 11.27
C GLY A 91 1.68 -13.31 11.63
N HIS A 92 1.48 -12.19 10.95
CA HIS A 92 0.36 -11.29 11.18
C HIS A 92 -0.47 -11.17 9.91
N LEU A 93 -1.80 -11.25 10.05
CA LEU A 93 -2.75 -11.05 8.97
C LEU A 93 -3.71 -9.94 9.36
N VAL A 94 -3.87 -8.96 8.47
CA VAL A 94 -4.81 -7.86 8.64
C VAL A 94 -5.80 -7.89 7.48
N ALA A 95 -7.09 -7.78 7.81
CA ALA A 95 -8.14 -7.45 6.86
C ALA A 95 -8.48 -5.97 7.06
N LEU A 96 -8.06 -5.13 6.12
CA LEU A 96 -8.27 -3.69 6.14
C LEU A 96 -9.51 -3.37 5.30
N ASP A 97 -10.52 -2.73 5.89
CA ASP A 97 -11.52 -1.97 5.13
C ASP A 97 -10.91 -0.60 4.82
N PRO A 98 -10.47 -0.35 3.59
CA PRO A 98 -9.75 0.87 3.26
C PRO A 98 -10.66 2.10 3.22
N LEU A 99 -11.97 1.94 2.98
CA LEU A 99 -12.93 3.03 2.96
C LEU A 99 -13.21 3.50 4.39
N LEU A 100 -13.42 2.56 5.30
CA LEU A 100 -13.56 2.88 6.71
C LEU A 100 -12.27 3.48 7.28
N ALA A 101 -11.10 2.92 6.92
CA ALA A 101 -9.82 3.46 7.36
C ALA A 101 -9.65 4.93 6.93
N LEU A 102 -9.98 5.28 5.69
CA LEU A 102 -9.88 6.64 5.19
C LEU A 102 -10.74 7.64 5.99
N GLN A 103 -11.90 7.22 6.51
CA GLN A 103 -12.75 8.08 7.34
C GLN A 103 -12.12 8.41 8.70
N THR A 104 -11.27 7.53 9.20
CA THR A 104 -10.59 7.71 10.50
C THR A 104 -9.32 8.56 10.41
N VAL A 105 -8.76 8.67 9.21
CA VAL A 105 -7.62 9.55 8.91
C VAL A 105 -8.19 10.95 8.59
N GLN A 106 -8.65 11.67 9.61
CA GLN A 106 -8.99 13.10 9.44
C GLN A 106 -7.71 13.93 9.16
N PRO A 107 -7.81 15.01 8.36
CA PRO A 107 -6.67 15.85 7.99
C PRO A 107 -5.99 16.54 9.18
#